data_AF-A0A351KRJ1-F1
#
_entry.id   AF-A0A351KRJ1-F1
#
_cell.length_a   1.000
_cell.length_b   1.000
_cell.length_c   1.000
_cell.angle_alpha   90.00
_cell.angle_beta   90.00
_cell.angle_gamma   90.00
#
_symmetry.space_group_name_H-M   'P 1'
#
loop_
_entity.id
_entity.type
_entity.pdbx_description
1 polymer ?
#
loop_
_entity_poly.entity_id
_entity_poly.type
_entity_poly.pdbx_seq_one_letter_code
_entity_poly.pdbx_strand_id
1 'polypeptide(L)'
;PSLILAYSHCIAHGIDMEQGLKQQALATASGHWPLVRYNPALRDTGSNPFVLDSPRPQIRLRTYQENELRFRTLAQTHPEESERLMGLAQRVVDQKWAIYEEMAKGSGERFHPDAGMTLPHGIM
;
A
#
# COMPACT_ATOMS: atom_id res chain seq x y z
N PRO A 1 4.82 -17.44 -11.40
CA PRO A 1 5.25 -16.09 -11.85
C PRO A 1 5.41 -15.17 -10.64
N SER A 2 6.20 -14.09 -10.74
CA SER A 2 6.43 -13.15 -9.64
C SER A 2 6.28 -11.71 -10.12
N LEU A 3 5.64 -10.87 -9.31
CA LEU A 3 5.49 -9.42 -9.54
C LEU A 3 6.04 -8.67 -8.34
N ILE A 4 6.89 -7.67 -8.60
CA ILE A 4 7.44 -6.78 -7.57
C ILE A 4 7.07 -5.34 -7.96
N LEU A 5 6.35 -4.64 -7.08
CA LEU A 5 6.02 -3.23 -7.25
C LEU A 5 6.84 -2.40 -6.26
N ALA A 6 7.78 -1.61 -6.78
CA ALA A 6 8.66 -0.77 -5.97
C ALA A 6 8.26 0.70 -6.06
N TYR A 7 8.14 1.38 -4.91
CA TYR A 7 7.93 2.82 -4.87
C TYR A 7 9.24 3.55 -5.23
N SER A 8 9.27 4.16 -6.42
CA SER A 8 10.40 4.95 -6.89
C SER A 8 10.08 6.43 -6.75
N HIS A 9 10.83 7.14 -5.89
CA HIS A 9 10.77 8.59 -5.87
C HIS A 9 11.43 9.16 -7.14
N CYS A 10 11.00 10.34 -7.57
CA CYS A 10 11.46 10.97 -8.80
C CYS A 10 11.54 12.50 -8.62
N ILE A 11 12.40 13.15 -9.41
CA ILE A 11 12.47 14.62 -9.50
C ILE A 11 11.12 15.26 -9.80
N ALA A 12 10.23 14.56 -10.53
CA ALA A 12 8.89 15.03 -10.86
C ALA A 12 7.97 15.15 -9.63
N HIS A 13 8.32 14.52 -8.51
CA HIS A 13 7.61 14.72 -7.24
C HIS A 13 7.97 16.09 -6.62
N GLY A 14 9.10 16.67 -7.01
CA GLY A 14 9.63 17.93 -6.49
C GLY A 14 9.97 17.83 -5.00
N ILE A 15 10.73 16.80 -4.67
CA ILE A 15 11.36 16.58 -3.36
C ILE A 15 12.84 16.92 -3.45
N ASP A 16 13.47 17.19 -2.30
CA ASP A 16 14.92 17.14 -2.21
C ASP A 16 15.40 15.69 -2.40
N MET A 17 16.16 15.43 -3.46
CA MET A 17 16.61 14.09 -3.82
C MET A 17 17.61 13.51 -2.80
N GLU A 18 18.33 14.36 -2.05
CA GLU A 18 19.16 13.89 -0.93
C GLU A 18 18.30 13.29 0.20
N GLN A 19 17.04 13.71 0.31
CA GLN A 19 16.05 13.19 1.27
C GLN A 19 15.20 12.05 0.69
N GLY A 20 15.53 11.54 -0.49
CA GLY A 20 14.72 10.54 -1.21
C GLY A 20 14.38 9.30 -0.38
N LEU A 21 15.39 8.69 0.27
CA LEU A 21 15.18 7.51 1.13
C LEU A 21 14.30 7.81 2.34
N LYS A 22 14.48 8.98 2.96
CA LYS A 22 13.65 9.44 4.07
C LYS A 22 12.19 9.63 3.61
N GLN A 23 12.01 10.18 2.41
CA GLN A 23 10.68 10.36 1.83
C GLN A 23 10.00 9.03 1.50
N GLN A 24 10.74 8.01 1.05
CA GLN A 24 10.21 6.65 0.89
C GLN A 24 9.78 6.04 2.24
N ALA A 25 10.56 6.24 3.30
CA ALA A 25 10.18 5.81 4.64
C ALA A 25 8.90 6.51 5.12
N LEU A 26 8.72 7.80 4.83
CA LEU A 26 7.49 8.54 5.13
C LEU A 26 6.29 8.05 4.28
N ALA A 27 6.50 7.66 3.02
CA ALA A 27 5.45 7.07 2.19
C ALA A 27 4.90 5.78 2.84
N THR A 28 5.78 4.93 3.37
CA THR A 28 5.38 3.73 4.12
C THR A 28 4.75 4.08 5.46
N ALA A 29 5.37 4.95 6.26
CA ALA A 29 4.92 5.31 7.60
C ALA A 29 3.58 6.06 7.61
N SER A 30 3.22 6.74 6.52
CA SER A 30 1.92 7.40 6.36
C SER A 30 0.82 6.50 5.83
N GLY A 31 1.13 5.25 5.44
CA GLY A 31 0.19 4.36 4.76
C GLY A 31 -0.05 4.70 3.29
N HIS A 32 0.64 5.69 2.72
CA HIS A 32 0.57 6.01 1.30
C HIS A 32 1.02 4.80 0.45
N TRP A 33 2.12 4.16 0.87
CA TRP A 33 2.70 2.98 0.22
C TRP A 33 2.88 1.82 1.20
N PRO A 34 1.82 1.05 1.50
CA PRO A 34 1.94 -0.13 2.36
C PRO A 34 2.73 -1.25 1.66
N LEU A 35 3.55 -1.95 2.44
CA LEU A 35 4.33 -3.10 2.04
C LEU A 35 3.53 -4.37 2.30
N VAL A 36 3.32 -5.14 1.24
CA VAL A 36 2.56 -6.39 1.28
C VAL A 36 3.29 -7.46 0.46
N ARG A 37 3.11 -8.71 0.86
CA ARG A 37 3.52 -9.88 0.08
C ARG A 37 2.33 -10.81 -0.11
N TYR A 38 2.24 -11.39 -1.29
CA TYR A 38 1.30 -12.46 -1.58
C TYR A 38 2.07 -13.69 -2.04
N ASN A 39 2.06 -14.76 -1.26
CA ASN A 39 2.68 -16.03 -1.61
C ASN A 39 1.59 -17.12 -1.76
N PRO A 40 1.19 -17.49 -3.00
CA PRO A 40 0.11 -18.44 -3.22
C PRO A 40 0.38 -19.82 -2.61
N ALA A 41 1.63 -20.26 -2.50
CA ALA A 41 1.99 -21.57 -1.96
C ALA A 41 1.63 -21.74 -0.48
N LEU A 42 1.50 -20.64 0.29
CA LEU A 42 1.09 -20.70 1.70
C LEU A 42 -0.35 -21.17 1.86
N ARG A 43 -1.18 -20.97 0.84
CA ARG A 43 -2.56 -21.45 0.83
C ARG A 43 -2.63 -22.97 0.92
N ASP A 44 -1.72 -23.68 0.24
CA ASP A 44 -1.70 -25.14 0.19
C ASP A 44 -1.37 -25.77 1.55
N THR A 45 -0.71 -24.99 2.42
CA THR A 45 -0.46 -25.37 3.82
C THR A 45 -1.50 -24.81 4.78
N GLY A 46 -2.64 -24.29 4.29
CA GLY A 46 -3.71 -23.69 5.07
C GLY A 46 -3.38 -22.31 5.67
N SER A 47 -2.20 -21.77 5.36
CA SER A 47 -1.73 -20.48 5.88
C SER A 47 -2.23 -19.32 5.02
N ASN A 48 -2.30 -18.12 5.60
CA ASN A 48 -2.71 -16.94 4.85
C ASN A 48 -1.62 -16.56 3.81
N PRO A 49 -1.94 -16.54 2.50
CA PRO A 49 -0.98 -16.14 1.48
C PRO A 49 -0.69 -14.64 1.50
N PHE A 50 -1.59 -13.81 2.04
CA PHE A 50 -1.43 -12.37 2.15
C PHE A 50 -0.76 -11.98 3.47
N VAL A 51 0.39 -11.32 3.37
CA VAL A 51 1.16 -10.80 4.50
C VAL A 51 1.25 -9.29 4.38
N LEU A 52 0.84 -8.60 5.44
CA LEU A 52 1.00 -7.16 5.60
C LEU A 52 2.29 -6.89 6.39
N ASP A 53 3.37 -6.53 5.70
CA ASP A 53 4.69 -6.33 6.31
C ASP A 53 4.85 -4.92 6.90
N SER A 54 4.10 -3.95 6.39
CA SER A 54 4.11 -2.60 6.93
C SER A 54 3.54 -2.56 8.36
N PRO A 55 4.10 -1.73 9.24
CA PRO A 55 3.40 -1.33 10.45
C PRO A 55 2.16 -0.50 10.09
N ARG A 56 1.22 -0.39 11.04
CA ARG A 56 0.10 0.58 10.92
C ARG A 56 0.65 1.99 10.61
N PRO A 57 -0.09 2.83 9.86
CA PRO A 57 0.30 4.22 9.66
C PRO A 57 0.58 4.93 10.99
N GLN A 58 1.76 5.52 11.13
CA GLN A 58 2.23 6.20 12.35
C GLN A 58 2.16 7.73 12.23
N ILE A 59 2.01 8.24 11.01
CA ILE A 59 1.89 9.67 10.71
C ILE A 59 0.70 9.91 9.79
N ARG A 60 0.20 11.15 9.77
CA ARG A 60 -0.86 11.54 8.81
C ARG A 60 -0.29 11.60 7.39
N LEU A 61 -1.14 11.34 6.40
CA LEU A 61 -0.78 11.40 4.98
C LEU A 61 -0.22 12.78 4.59
N ARG A 62 -0.79 13.84 5.15
CA ARG A 62 -0.34 15.22 4.95
C ARG A 62 1.15 15.40 5.26
N THR A 63 1.67 14.80 6.32
CA THR A 63 3.09 14.89 6.71
C THR A 63 4.03 14.37 5.64
N TYR A 64 3.61 13.36 4.87
CA TYR A 64 4.34 12.87 3.71
C TYR A 64 4.18 13.80 2.50
N GLN A 65 2.94 14.24 2.22
CA GLN A 65 2.61 15.02 1.02
C GLN A 65 3.18 16.45 1.03
N GLU A 66 3.30 17.09 2.19
CA GLU A 66 3.84 18.45 2.32
C GLU A 66 5.30 18.56 1.87
N ASN A 67 6.03 17.44 1.84
CA ASN A 67 7.41 17.43 1.37
C ASN A 67 7.53 17.45 -0.18
N GLU A 68 6.44 17.21 -0.91
CA GLU A 68 6.47 17.08 -2.37
C GLU A 68 5.80 18.27 -3.06
N LEU A 69 6.52 18.91 -3.97
CA LEU A 69 6.00 20.06 -4.72
C LEU A 69 4.71 19.71 -5.47
N ARG A 70 4.59 18.49 -6.01
CA ARG A 70 3.40 18.05 -6.75
C ARG A 70 2.08 18.18 -5.97
N PHE A 71 2.14 18.11 -4.63
CA PHE A 71 0.97 18.36 -3.78
C PHE A 71 0.89 19.82 -3.34
N ARG A 72 2.04 20.42 -2.97
CA ARG A 72 2.08 21.82 -2.54
C ARG A 72 1.61 22.82 -3.60
N THR A 73 1.84 22.54 -4.88
CA THR A 73 1.37 23.41 -5.97
C THR A 73 -0.16 23.55 -5.95
N LEU A 74 -0.91 22.48 -5.65
CA LEU A 74 -2.37 22.58 -5.54
C LEU A 74 -2.76 23.37 -4.29
N ALA A 75 -2.10 23.14 -3.15
CA ALA A 75 -2.36 23.88 -1.92
C ALA A 75 -2.14 25.40 -2.08
N GLN A 76 -1.19 25.79 -2.91
CA GLN A 76 -0.89 27.20 -3.20
C GLN A 76 -1.87 27.83 -4.19
N THR A 77 -2.28 27.08 -5.21
CA THR A 77 -3.10 27.61 -6.32
C THR A 77 -4.61 27.48 -6.07
N HIS A 78 -5.04 26.44 -5.35
CA HIS A 78 -6.44 26.09 -5.08
C HIS A 78 -6.58 25.54 -3.64
N PRO A 79 -6.42 26.38 -2.61
CA PRO A 79 -6.33 25.93 -1.22
C PRO A 79 -7.57 25.16 -0.73
N GLU A 80 -8.78 25.63 -1.07
CA GLU A 80 -10.03 24.96 -0.68
C GLU A 80 -10.15 23.55 -1.26
N GLU A 81 -9.81 23.39 -2.54
CA GLU A 81 -9.84 22.10 -3.22
C GLU A 81 -8.73 21.17 -2.71
N SER A 82 -7.55 21.71 -2.42
CA SER A 82 -6.47 20.98 -1.79
C SER A 82 -6.88 20.40 -0.44
N GLU A 83 -7.55 21.18 0.41
CA GLU A 83 -8.05 20.71 1.70
C GLU A 83 -9.10 19.61 1.54
N ARG A 84 -10.03 19.78 0.58
CA ARG A 84 -11.05 18.77 0.27
C ARG A 84 -10.42 17.45 -0.19
N LEU A 85 -9.48 17.50 -1.12
CA LEU A 85 -8.80 16.32 -1.68
C LEU A 85 -7.87 15.66 -0.66
N MET A 86 -7.17 16.43 0.17
CA MET A 86 -6.34 15.90 1.26
C MET A 86 -7.19 15.12 2.27
N GLY A 87 -8.35 15.67 2.64
CA GLY A 87 -9.30 14.97 3.51
C GLY A 87 -9.84 13.67 2.90
N LEU A 88 -10.11 13.65 1.59
CA LEU A 88 -10.49 12.44 0.86
C LEU A 88 -9.34 11.42 0.81
N ALA A 89 -8.13 11.87 0.48
CA ALA A 89 -6.96 11.02 0.36
C ALA A 89 -6.61 10.33 1.69
N GLN A 90 -6.72 11.04 2.82
CA GLN A 90 -6.56 10.43 4.14
C GLN A 90 -7.59 9.32 4.38
N ARG A 91 -8.87 9.56 4.09
CA ARG A 91 -9.91 8.52 4.22
C ARG A 91 -9.62 7.30 3.35
N VAL A 92 -9.12 7.50 2.13
CA VAL A 92 -8.72 6.39 1.24
C VAL A 92 -7.58 5.58 1.83
N VAL A 93 -6.57 6.23 2.41
CA VAL A 93 -5.48 5.54 3.11
C VAL A 93 -6.02 4.71 4.28
N ASP A 94 -6.88 5.30 5.11
CA ASP A 94 -7.45 4.62 6.28
C ASP A 94 -8.29 3.39 5.86
N GLN A 95 -9.11 3.53 4.80
CA GLN A 95 -9.93 2.44 4.25
C GLN A 95 -9.07 1.35 3.62
N LYS A 96 -8.07 1.70 2.81
CA LYS A 96 -7.13 0.76 2.21
C LYS A 96 -6.42 -0.05 3.29
N TRP A 97 -6.01 0.62 4.36
CA TRP A 97 -5.37 -0.03 5.49
C TRP A 97 -6.31 -1.03 6.17
N ALA A 98 -7.54 -0.64 6.50
CA ALA A 98 -8.53 -1.53 7.10
C ALA A 98 -8.78 -2.78 6.25
N ILE A 99 -8.87 -2.63 4.92
CA ILE A 99 -9.00 -3.77 3.98
C ILE A 99 -7.80 -4.71 4.10
N TYR A 100 -6.58 -4.18 4.11
CA TYR A 100 -5.37 -5.00 4.18
C TYR A 100 -5.20 -5.70 5.52
N GLU A 101 -5.62 -5.06 6.61
CA GLU A 101 -5.65 -5.73 7.91
C GLU A 101 -6.64 -6.88 7.95
N GLU A 102 -7.82 -6.74 7.33
CA GLU A 102 -8.78 -7.83 7.21
C GLU A 102 -8.25 -8.95 6.29
N MET A 103 -7.58 -8.61 5.19
CA MET A 103 -6.93 -9.59 4.33
C MET A 103 -5.81 -10.36 5.05
N ALA A 104 -5.05 -9.69 5.93
CA ALA A 104 -3.98 -10.33 6.70
C ALA A 104 -4.51 -11.26 7.82
N LYS A 105 -5.82 -11.22 8.11
CA LYS A 105 -6.47 -12.10 9.08
C LYS A 105 -7.08 -13.34 8.41
N GLY A 106 -7.05 -14.46 9.13
CA GLY A 106 -7.79 -15.68 8.77
C GLY A 106 -6.99 -16.70 7.97
N SER A 107 -7.71 -17.65 7.37
CA SER A 107 -7.17 -18.82 6.65
C SER A 107 -6.95 -18.53 5.15
N GLY A 108 -6.01 -19.27 4.55
CA GLY A 108 -5.74 -19.22 3.11
C GLY A 108 -6.92 -19.57 2.20
N GLU A 109 -7.94 -20.27 2.71
CA GLU A 109 -9.15 -20.65 1.95
C GLU A 109 -9.92 -19.46 1.37
N ARG A 110 -9.77 -18.26 1.96
CA ARG A 110 -10.38 -17.02 1.48
C ARG A 110 -9.77 -16.50 0.17
N PHE A 111 -8.65 -17.06 -0.25
CA PHE A 111 -7.89 -16.64 -1.41
C PHE A 111 -7.98 -17.66 -2.54
N HIS A 112 -7.83 -17.16 -3.76
CA HIS A 112 -7.85 -18.00 -4.95
C HIS A 112 -6.76 -19.09 -4.89
N PRO A 113 -7.05 -20.31 -5.35
CA PRO A 113 -6.06 -21.37 -5.47
C PRO A 113 -4.97 -20.96 -6.46
N ASP A 114 -3.76 -21.52 -6.29
CA ASP A 114 -2.70 -21.32 -7.27
C ASP A 114 -3.09 -21.95 -8.61
N ALA A 115 -2.77 -21.27 -9.71
CA ALA A 115 -3.03 -21.79 -11.06
C ALA A 115 -2.19 -23.04 -11.38
N GLY A 116 -1.08 -23.24 -10.67
CA GLY A 116 -0.28 -24.46 -10.72
C GLY A 116 -0.84 -25.63 -9.91
N MET A 117 -1.94 -25.44 -9.18
CA MET A 117 -2.52 -26.46 -8.31
C MET A 117 -3.25 -27.52 -9.14
N THR A 118 -2.72 -28.74 -9.16
CA THR A 118 -3.42 -29.90 -9.71
C THR A 118 -4.56 -30.27 -8.77
N LEU A 119 -5.82 -30.18 -9.24
CA LEU A 119 -6.95 -30.70 -8.47
C LEU A 119 -6.73 -32.20 -8.22
N PRO A 120 -6.97 -32.72 -7.01
CA PRO A 120 -6.87 -34.14 -6.75
C PRO A 120 -7.79 -34.87 -7.74
N HIS A 121 -7.21 -35.82 -8.48
CA HIS A 121 -7.96 -36.66 -9.41
C HIS A 121 -9.02 -37.43 -8.62
N GLY A 122 -10.30 -37.03 -8.71
CA GLY A 122 -11.37 -37.75 -8.02
C GLY A 122 -12.65 -37.00 -7.69
N ILE A 123 -13.04 -35.96 -8.43
CA ILE A 123 -14.44 -35.47 -8.38
C ILE A 123 -15.02 -35.60 -9.79
N MET A 124 -15.73 -36.72 -10.02
CA MET A 124 -16.87 -36.77 -10.94
C MET A 124 -18.06 -36.10 -10.25
#